data_AF-A0A2U8PMW2-F1
#
_entry.id   AF-A0A2U8PMW2-F1
#
_cell.length_a   1.000
_cell.length_b   1.000
_cell.length_c   1.000
_cell.angle_alpha   90.00
_cell.angle_beta   90.00
_cell.angle_gamma   90.00
#
_symmetry.space_group_name_H-M   'P 1'
#
loop_
_entity.id
_entity.type
_entity.pdbx_description
1 polymer ?
#
loop_
_entity_poly.entity_id
_entity_poly.type
_entity_poly.pdbx_seq_one_letter_code
_entity_poly.pdbx_strand_id
1 'polypeptide(L)'
;MKQEISEEQRKSGLLTGTVIVFLLLALPLAVWLDLAELSKTALRRQAVDLNSVITSVRGYYASNVVGRVLANPDGTTKVVHNYESVPGAIPIPATLSLELGRVIGAQQENITYRFVSDFPFQNRAPHQLDKFEKDALDALRKDPEQKIVETETSLFNDKVRLVAPVTMGPACVSCHNSHPESPKKDWKVGDVRGIQEVIIAQPIAANIFSFKFLLAYFLIAAGCGLSFLSLQRRQARRIKGMNRELESANDFLASLSMKISRYIPPQVYKSIFSGQKDVTIHTERKKLTIFFSDIQNFTATAERLQPEQLTQLLNEYFTEMSAIAHDYGGTIDKFIGDAMLIFFGDPETRGDRADAQACLQMAWRMQQRLAELNAKWRASGIEQPFRSRMGINSGYCNVGNFGSSDRMDYTIIGAEANLAARLQSIAEPGGIVLSYETFALVSDIVRAHALPAITMKGISREVIPYSVDALNDAAAERSGVITERAPGLELYLDPAVVKSGDAARVRSLLENALASLKPA
;
A
#
# COMPACT_ATOMS: atom_id res chain seq x y z
N MET A 1 -0.99 -7.28 -4.81
CA MET A 1 -0.58 -7.11 -3.40
C MET A 1 -0.05 -5.71 -3.02
N LYS A 2 1.18 -5.26 -3.36
CA LYS A 2 1.69 -3.91 -2.97
C LYS A 2 0.81 -2.74 -3.50
N GLN A 3 0.27 -2.87 -4.72
CA GLN A 3 -0.61 -1.86 -5.34
C GLN A 3 -2.01 -1.82 -4.69
N GLU A 4 -2.62 -2.98 -4.43
CA GLU A 4 -3.94 -3.09 -3.78
C GLU A 4 -3.93 -2.53 -2.35
N ILE A 5 -2.89 -2.84 -1.56
CA ILE A 5 -2.74 -2.31 -0.19
C ILE A 5 -2.61 -0.77 -0.21
N SER A 6 -1.89 -0.22 -1.20
CA SER A 6 -1.76 1.23 -1.34
C SER A 6 -3.05 1.92 -1.79
N GLU A 7 -3.88 1.25 -2.59
CA GLU A 7 -5.19 1.76 -3.02
C GLU A 7 -6.21 1.71 -1.89
N GLU A 8 -6.22 0.63 -1.13
CA GLU A 8 -7.11 0.42 0.01
C GLU A 8 -6.81 1.40 1.16
N GLN A 9 -5.52 1.65 1.46
CA GLN A 9 -5.12 2.69 2.40
C GLN A 9 -5.50 4.10 1.93
N ARG A 10 -5.40 4.38 0.61
CA ARG A 10 -5.77 5.68 0.04
C ARG A 10 -7.28 5.89 0.04
N LYS A 11 -8.08 4.85 -0.25
CA LYS A 11 -9.55 4.87 -0.14
C LYS A 11 -10.01 5.03 1.31
N SER A 12 -9.39 4.31 2.25
CA SER A 12 -9.68 4.42 3.68
C SER A 12 -9.40 5.82 4.22
N GLY A 13 -8.26 6.42 3.86
CA GLY A 13 -7.91 7.79 4.24
C GLY A 13 -8.81 8.86 3.61
N LEU A 14 -9.28 8.64 2.38
CA LEU A 14 -10.23 9.53 1.72
C LEU A 14 -11.61 9.45 2.42
N LEU A 15 -12.08 8.23 2.70
CA LEU A 15 -13.35 7.97 3.37
C LEU A 15 -13.39 8.58 4.78
N THR A 16 -12.33 8.39 5.58
CA THR A 16 -12.24 9.01 6.91
C THR A 16 -12.21 10.54 6.81
N GLY A 17 -11.48 11.09 5.84
CA GLY A 17 -11.49 12.53 5.57
C GLY A 17 -12.89 13.05 5.25
N THR A 18 -13.62 12.39 4.36
CA THR A 18 -14.99 12.77 3.97
C THR A 18 -15.97 12.67 5.14
N VAL A 19 -15.88 11.61 5.96
CA VAL A 19 -16.72 11.44 7.16
C VAL A 19 -16.46 12.55 8.17
N ILE A 20 -15.20 12.92 8.43
CA ILE A 20 -14.85 14.01 9.33
C ILE A 20 -15.41 15.35 8.82
N VAL A 21 -15.26 15.65 7.53
CA VAL A 21 -15.84 16.88 6.94
C VAL A 21 -17.36 16.89 7.06
N PHE A 22 -18.02 15.76 6.77
CA PHE A 22 -19.46 15.63 6.89
C PHE A 22 -19.92 15.88 8.34
N LEU A 23 -19.28 15.25 9.33
CA LEU A 23 -19.59 15.44 10.75
C LEU A 23 -19.35 16.89 11.21
N LEU A 24 -18.30 17.54 10.73
CA LEU A 24 -18.00 18.95 11.03
C LEU A 24 -19.04 19.92 10.45
N LEU A 25 -19.69 19.58 9.33
CA LEU A 25 -20.73 20.40 8.70
C LEU A 25 -22.15 20.07 9.18
N ALA A 26 -22.40 18.81 9.54
CA ALA A 26 -23.73 18.36 9.95
C ALA A 26 -24.17 18.96 11.29
N LEU A 27 -23.26 19.08 12.27
CA LEU A 27 -23.62 19.59 13.60
C LEU A 27 -24.00 21.08 13.59
N PRO A 28 -23.26 22.00 12.94
CA PRO A 28 -23.70 23.39 12.79
C PRO A 28 -25.06 23.53 12.09
N LEU A 29 -25.32 22.69 11.08
CA LEU A 29 -26.59 22.68 10.38
C LEU A 29 -27.74 22.21 11.28
N ALA A 30 -27.54 21.14 12.05
CA ALA A 30 -28.53 20.64 12.99
C ALA A 30 -28.88 21.70 14.06
N VAL A 31 -27.85 22.36 14.62
CA VAL A 31 -28.01 23.46 15.56
C VAL A 31 -28.82 24.62 14.96
N TRP A 32 -28.54 24.97 13.70
CA TRP A 32 -29.27 26.03 13.01
C TRP A 32 -30.76 25.69 12.84
N LEU A 33 -31.07 24.44 12.48
CA LEU A 33 -32.45 23.96 12.33
C LEU A 33 -33.20 23.99 13.67
N ASP A 34 -32.58 23.51 14.75
CA ASP A 34 -33.17 23.56 16.09
C ASP A 34 -33.41 25.01 16.55
N LEU A 35 -32.46 25.90 16.26
CA LEU A 35 -32.57 27.32 16.61
C LEU A 35 -33.74 28.00 15.88
N ALA A 36 -33.88 27.74 14.58
CA ALA A 36 -34.98 28.27 13.79
C ALA A 36 -36.34 27.81 14.34
N GLU A 37 -36.48 26.53 14.69
CA GLU A 37 -37.73 25.98 15.23
C GLU A 37 -38.05 26.53 16.63
N LEU A 38 -37.04 26.66 17.49
CA LEU A 38 -37.18 27.31 18.80
C LEU A 38 -37.61 28.77 18.67
N SER A 39 -36.97 29.52 17.76
CA SER A 39 -37.32 30.92 17.52
C SER A 39 -38.75 31.07 17.02
N LYS A 40 -39.16 30.25 16.06
CA LYS A 40 -40.54 30.20 15.54
C LYS A 40 -41.56 29.93 16.63
N THR A 41 -41.29 28.94 17.49
CA THR A 41 -42.19 28.57 18.59
C THR A 41 -42.30 29.70 19.61
N ALA A 42 -41.19 30.37 19.94
CA ALA A 42 -41.17 31.50 20.85
C ALA A 42 -41.96 32.70 20.29
N LEU A 43 -41.73 33.07 19.03
CA LEU A 43 -42.45 34.17 18.37
C LEU A 43 -43.96 33.92 18.31
N ARG A 44 -44.38 32.69 18.00
CA ARG A 44 -45.80 32.31 18.00
C ARG A 44 -46.43 32.42 19.38
N ARG A 45 -45.75 31.95 20.42
CA ARG A 45 -46.23 32.08 21.81
C ARG A 45 -46.36 33.55 22.21
N GLN A 46 -45.34 34.35 21.92
CA GLN A 46 -45.36 35.80 22.20
C GLN A 46 -46.51 36.52 21.49
N ALA A 47 -46.80 36.18 20.22
CA ALA A 47 -47.90 36.77 19.47
C ALA A 47 -49.27 36.41 20.08
N VAL A 48 -49.44 35.16 20.53
CA VAL A 48 -50.66 34.70 21.22
C VAL A 48 -50.84 35.44 22.56
N ASP A 49 -49.78 35.51 23.36
CA ASP A 49 -49.81 36.15 24.67
C ASP A 49 -50.13 37.66 24.54
N LEU A 50 -49.49 38.36 23.60
CA LEU A 50 -49.75 39.77 23.36
C LEU A 50 -51.20 40.02 22.89
N ASN A 51 -51.67 39.21 21.94
CA ASN A 51 -53.04 39.30 21.45
C ASN A 51 -54.05 39.05 22.58
N SER A 52 -53.79 38.08 23.45
CA SER A 52 -54.62 37.79 24.63
C SER A 52 -54.68 38.98 25.59
N VAL A 53 -53.54 39.61 25.89
CA VAL A 53 -53.47 40.81 26.74
C VAL A 53 -54.25 41.96 26.13
N ILE A 54 -54.01 42.30 24.86
CA ILE A 54 -54.71 43.41 24.18
C ILE A 54 -56.22 43.16 24.14
N THR A 55 -56.64 41.93 23.83
CA THR A 55 -58.06 41.54 23.78
C THR A 55 -58.71 41.65 25.16
N SER A 56 -58.03 41.16 26.20
CA SER A 56 -58.53 41.18 27.58
C SER A 56 -58.64 42.61 28.10
N VAL A 57 -57.62 43.44 27.87
CA VAL A 57 -57.64 44.87 28.24
C VAL A 57 -58.77 45.61 27.53
N ARG A 58 -58.93 45.41 26.21
CA ARG A 58 -60.04 45.99 25.45
C ARG A 58 -61.39 45.55 25.97
N GLY A 59 -61.58 44.25 26.19
CA GLY A 59 -62.84 43.67 26.67
C GLY A 59 -63.21 44.17 28.06
N TYR A 60 -62.23 44.23 28.97
CA TYR A 60 -62.40 44.78 30.31
C TYR A 60 -62.76 46.27 30.26
N TYR A 61 -62.03 47.06 29.48
CA TYR A 61 -62.30 48.49 29.30
C TYR A 61 -63.69 48.76 28.72
N ALA A 62 -64.07 48.01 27.67
CA ALA A 62 -65.37 48.13 27.03
C ALA A 62 -66.52 47.85 28.02
N SER A 63 -66.40 46.80 28.82
CA SER A 63 -67.47 46.36 29.72
C SER A 63 -67.54 47.18 31.01
N ASN A 64 -66.37 47.46 31.62
CA ASN A 64 -66.31 48.03 32.97
C ASN A 64 -66.11 49.55 33.00
N VAL A 65 -65.58 50.15 31.94
CA VAL A 65 -65.38 51.61 31.87
C VAL A 65 -66.41 52.21 30.93
N VAL A 66 -66.34 51.87 29.64
CA VAL A 66 -67.23 52.42 28.61
C VAL A 66 -68.69 52.08 28.89
N GLY A 67 -68.98 50.81 29.24
CA GLY A 67 -70.34 50.39 29.60
C GLY A 67 -70.95 51.20 30.73
N ARG A 68 -70.17 51.56 31.76
CA ARG A 68 -70.65 52.38 32.88
C ARG A 68 -70.88 53.84 32.50
N VAL A 69 -70.01 54.41 31.66
CA VAL A 69 -70.18 55.78 31.14
C VAL A 69 -71.45 55.87 30.28
N LEU A 70 -71.67 54.90 29.38
CA LEU A 70 -72.85 54.87 28.53
C LEU A 70 -74.16 54.60 29.30
N ALA A 71 -74.09 53.96 30.46
CA ALA A 71 -75.24 53.72 31.33
C ALA A 71 -75.70 54.96 32.12
N ASN A 72 -74.97 56.07 32.06
CA ASN A 72 -75.35 57.35 32.68
C ASN A 72 -75.54 58.45 31.60
N PRO A 73 -76.73 58.54 30.97
CA PRO A 73 -76.99 59.45 29.85
C PRO A 73 -76.84 60.94 30.21
N ASP A 74 -77.03 61.29 31.48
CA ASP A 74 -76.94 62.66 32.00
C ASP A 74 -75.49 63.06 32.38
N GLY A 75 -74.53 62.15 32.22
CA GLY A 75 -73.11 62.40 32.49
C GLY A 75 -72.43 63.30 31.45
N THR A 76 -71.37 64.00 31.87
CA THR A 76 -70.61 64.92 31.00
C THR A 76 -69.54 64.22 30.14
N THR A 77 -69.13 63.00 30.51
CA THR A 77 -68.10 62.23 29.81
C THR A 77 -68.66 61.58 28.55
N LYS A 78 -68.02 61.86 27.40
CA LYS A 78 -68.39 61.27 26.10
C LYS A 78 -67.43 60.15 25.72
N VAL A 79 -67.95 59.10 25.10
CA VAL A 79 -67.13 58.01 24.52
C VAL A 79 -67.04 58.23 23.02
N VAL A 80 -65.92 58.79 22.56
CA VAL A 80 -65.73 59.16 21.15
C VAL A 80 -64.36 58.74 20.63
N HIS A 81 -64.20 58.68 19.32
CA HIS A 81 -62.94 58.27 18.71
C HIS A 81 -61.90 59.40 18.69
N ASN A 82 -62.34 60.66 18.67
CA ASN A 82 -61.54 61.88 18.67
C ASN A 82 -61.43 62.51 20.07
N TYR A 83 -61.33 61.65 21.09
CA TYR A 83 -61.43 62.04 22.50
C TYR A 83 -60.39 63.10 22.92
N GLU A 84 -59.18 63.10 22.32
CA GLU A 84 -58.14 64.11 22.58
C GLU A 84 -58.62 65.54 22.32
N SER A 85 -59.53 65.72 21.35
CA SER A 85 -60.08 67.02 20.98
C SER A 85 -61.32 67.42 21.78
N VAL A 86 -61.86 66.53 22.61
CA VAL A 86 -63.11 66.73 23.35
C VAL A 86 -62.83 66.68 24.86
N PRO A 87 -62.87 67.81 25.58
CA PRO A 87 -62.57 67.85 27.01
C PRO A 87 -63.44 66.86 27.81
N GLY A 88 -62.79 66.05 28.66
CA GLY A 88 -63.45 65.06 29.50
C GLY A 88 -63.98 63.82 28.76
N ALA A 89 -63.72 63.68 27.46
CA ALA A 89 -64.04 62.47 26.71
C ALA A 89 -63.01 61.36 26.91
N ILE A 90 -63.45 60.12 26.70
CA ILE A 90 -62.61 58.92 26.72
C ILE A 90 -62.66 58.20 25.36
N PRO A 91 -61.62 57.46 24.96
CA PRO A 91 -61.59 56.76 23.68
C PRO A 91 -62.64 55.66 23.60
N ILE A 92 -63.16 55.39 22.40
CA ILE A 92 -63.87 54.12 22.13
C ILE A 92 -62.90 52.93 22.29
N PRO A 93 -63.38 51.71 22.61
CA PRO A 93 -62.50 50.55 22.81
C PRO A 93 -61.56 50.24 21.65
N ALA A 94 -61.98 50.54 20.41
CA ALA A 94 -61.15 50.36 19.23
C ALA A 94 -59.96 51.35 19.17
N THR A 95 -60.18 52.61 19.56
CA THR A 95 -59.14 53.64 19.61
C THR A 95 -58.13 53.28 20.70
N LEU A 96 -58.59 52.82 21.87
CA LEU A 96 -57.69 52.36 22.93
C LEU A 96 -56.75 51.24 22.45
N SER A 97 -57.25 50.24 21.71
CA SER A 97 -56.40 49.16 21.21
C SER A 97 -55.37 49.64 20.19
N LEU A 98 -55.73 50.58 19.31
CA LEU A 98 -54.80 51.19 18.35
C LEU A 98 -53.68 51.97 19.07
N GLU A 99 -54.02 52.72 20.11
CA GLU A 99 -53.03 53.47 20.89
C GLU A 99 -52.14 52.57 21.74
N LEU A 100 -52.73 51.56 22.38
CA LEU A 100 -51.97 50.56 23.11
C LEU A 100 -50.99 49.84 22.17
N GLY A 101 -51.44 49.50 20.96
CA GLY A 101 -50.58 48.94 19.92
C GLY A 101 -49.46 49.89 19.45
N ARG A 102 -49.70 51.21 19.46
CA ARG A 102 -48.68 52.23 19.16
C ARG A 102 -47.64 52.34 20.28
N VAL A 103 -48.07 52.32 21.54
CA VAL A 103 -47.20 52.36 22.74
C VAL A 103 -46.33 51.09 22.80
N ILE A 104 -47.00 49.93 22.77
CA ILE A 104 -46.64 48.74 21.98
C ILE A 104 -45.31 48.76 21.23
N GLY A 105 -45.46 49.04 19.93
CA GLY A 105 -44.37 49.06 18.97
C GLY A 105 -43.32 50.15 19.21
N ALA A 106 -43.67 51.26 19.89
CA ALA A 106 -42.68 52.28 20.26
C ALA A 106 -41.69 51.79 21.32
N GLN A 107 -42.11 50.87 22.22
CA GLN A 107 -41.22 50.26 23.20
C GLN A 107 -40.51 49.01 22.66
N GLN A 108 -41.10 48.33 21.69
CA GLN A 108 -40.58 47.10 21.10
C GLN A 108 -40.64 47.18 19.57
N GLU A 109 -39.52 47.53 18.94
CA GLU A 109 -39.41 47.72 17.47
C GLU A 109 -39.78 46.47 16.66
N ASN A 110 -39.74 45.29 17.28
CA ASN A 110 -40.08 44.01 16.66
C ASN A 110 -41.59 43.70 16.67
N ILE A 111 -42.43 44.52 17.30
CA ILE A 111 -43.88 44.29 17.41
C ILE A 111 -44.65 45.36 16.64
N THR A 112 -45.52 44.93 15.74
CA THR A 112 -46.48 45.80 15.06
C THR A 112 -47.90 45.32 15.35
N TYR A 113 -48.75 46.24 15.80
CA TYR A 113 -50.18 45.99 15.97
C TYR A 113 -50.96 46.72 14.88
N ARG A 114 -51.89 46.01 14.24
CA ARG A 114 -52.81 46.58 13.26
C ARG A 114 -54.24 46.25 13.66
N PHE A 115 -55.12 47.21 13.46
CA PHE A 115 -56.56 47.00 13.50
C PHE A 115 -57.07 47.34 12.11
N VAL A 116 -57.65 46.38 11.40
CA VAL A 116 -58.12 46.59 10.03
C VAL A 116 -59.53 46.07 9.84
N SER A 117 -60.26 46.73 8.94
CA SER A 117 -61.64 46.41 8.59
C SER A 117 -61.88 46.85 7.16
N ASP A 118 -62.61 46.03 6.42
CA ASP A 118 -63.15 46.31 5.09
C ASP A 118 -64.39 47.23 5.12
N PHE A 119 -64.91 47.55 6.31
CA PHE A 119 -66.00 48.50 6.55
C PHE A 119 -65.51 49.74 7.34
N PRO A 120 -64.59 50.56 6.81
CA PRO A 120 -64.20 51.82 7.44
C PRO A 120 -65.34 52.84 7.38
N PHE A 121 -65.41 53.75 8.36
CA PHE A 121 -66.31 54.92 8.29
C PHE A 121 -65.99 55.76 7.05
N GLN A 122 -67.01 56.34 6.41
CA GLN A 122 -66.88 57.05 5.13
C GLN A 122 -65.86 58.21 5.19
N ASN A 123 -65.72 58.86 6.34
CA ASN A 123 -64.76 59.94 6.57
C ASN A 123 -63.34 59.47 6.93
N ARG A 124 -63.02 58.18 6.74
CA ARG A 124 -61.70 57.61 7.00
C ARG A 124 -61.16 56.95 5.75
N ALA A 125 -59.85 57.07 5.55
CA ALA A 125 -59.18 56.34 4.48
C ALA A 125 -59.39 54.82 4.65
N PRO A 126 -59.65 54.07 3.57
CA PRO A 126 -59.81 52.63 3.65
C PRO A 126 -58.50 51.94 4.05
N HIS A 127 -58.61 50.85 4.82
CA HIS A 127 -57.44 50.05 5.17
C HIS A 127 -56.92 49.32 3.93
N GLN A 128 -55.62 49.40 3.69
CA GLN A 128 -54.96 48.57 2.68
C GLN A 128 -54.77 47.17 3.26
N LEU A 129 -55.71 46.29 2.94
CA LEU A 129 -55.70 44.89 3.33
C LEU A 129 -54.87 44.07 2.34
N ASP A 130 -53.87 43.34 2.83
CA ASP A 130 -53.14 42.37 2.02
C ASP A 130 -53.94 41.07 1.81
N LYS A 131 -53.36 40.10 1.10
CA LYS A 131 -54.05 38.83 0.81
C LYS A 131 -54.33 38.04 2.10
N PHE A 132 -53.36 37.97 3.01
CA PHE A 132 -53.49 37.25 4.27
C PHE A 132 -54.58 37.86 5.16
N GLU A 133 -54.62 39.18 5.29
CA GLU A 133 -55.63 39.91 6.06
C GLU A 133 -57.04 39.71 5.48
N LYS A 134 -57.19 39.69 4.13
CA LYS A 134 -58.47 39.40 3.46
C LYS A 134 -58.94 37.98 3.71
N ASP A 135 -58.08 37.00 3.48
CA ASP A 135 -58.38 35.58 3.66
C ASP A 135 -58.72 35.29 5.14
N ALA A 136 -58.01 35.92 6.08
CA ALA A 136 -58.27 35.79 7.51
C ALA A 136 -59.60 36.40 7.93
N LEU A 137 -59.96 37.57 7.40
CA LEU A 137 -61.24 38.22 7.68
C LEU A 137 -62.43 37.38 7.20
N ASP A 138 -62.33 36.81 6.00
CA ASP A 138 -63.36 35.93 5.44
C ASP A 138 -63.51 34.61 6.22
N ALA A 139 -62.39 34.04 6.67
CA ALA A 139 -62.38 32.86 7.51
C ALA A 139 -63.01 33.13 8.89
N LEU A 140 -62.63 34.20 9.56
CA LEU A 140 -63.13 34.56 10.89
C LEU A 140 -64.62 34.95 10.91
N ARG A 141 -65.16 35.43 9.79
CA ARG A 141 -66.60 35.65 9.65
C ARG A 141 -67.41 34.35 9.57
N LYS A 142 -66.79 33.27 9.10
CA LYS A 142 -67.39 31.93 9.06
C LYS A 142 -67.23 31.21 10.40
N ASP A 143 -66.06 31.35 11.01
CA ASP A 143 -65.72 30.78 12.31
C ASP A 143 -64.89 31.76 13.17
N PRO A 144 -65.53 32.53 14.07
CA PRO A 144 -64.84 33.49 14.93
C PRO A 144 -63.86 32.85 15.93
N GLU A 145 -63.97 31.55 16.22
CA GLU A 145 -63.07 30.88 17.18
C GLU A 145 -61.78 30.38 16.50
N GLN A 146 -61.68 30.49 15.18
CA GLN A 146 -60.53 30.04 14.41
C GLN A 146 -59.26 30.83 14.77
N LYS A 147 -58.18 30.13 15.10
CA LYS A 147 -56.86 30.73 15.33
C LYS A 147 -56.08 30.80 14.03
N ILE A 148 -55.91 32.00 13.47
CA ILE A 148 -55.22 32.22 12.21
C ILE A 148 -53.82 32.77 12.50
N VAL A 149 -52.79 32.01 12.09
CA VAL A 149 -51.38 32.38 12.25
C VAL A 149 -50.63 32.07 10.96
N GLU A 150 -49.92 33.06 10.43
CA GLU A 150 -48.96 32.91 9.33
C GLU A 150 -47.54 33.02 9.89
N THR A 151 -46.64 32.19 9.38
CA THR A 151 -45.22 32.24 9.73
C THR A 151 -44.40 32.30 8.46
N GLU A 152 -43.66 33.39 8.30
CA GLU A 152 -42.67 33.56 7.24
C GLU A 152 -41.30 33.30 7.84
N THR A 153 -40.61 32.29 7.31
CA THR A 153 -39.26 31.90 7.76
C THR A 153 -38.26 32.33 6.70
N SER A 154 -37.19 33.02 7.11
CA SER A 154 -36.09 33.41 6.23
C SER A 154 -34.75 32.99 6.84
N LEU A 155 -33.67 32.99 6.04
CA LEU A 155 -32.33 32.69 6.52
C LEU A 155 -31.88 33.57 7.69
N PHE A 156 -32.46 34.77 7.87
CA PHE A 156 -32.02 35.68 8.92
C PHE A 156 -33.15 36.39 9.66
N ASN A 157 -34.41 36.26 9.23
CA ASN A 157 -35.52 37.05 9.76
C ASN A 157 -36.78 36.21 9.80
N ASP A 158 -37.24 35.89 11.01
CA ASP A 158 -38.50 35.17 11.21
C ASP A 158 -39.60 36.15 11.57
N LYS A 159 -40.75 35.97 10.94
CA LYS A 159 -41.93 36.82 11.14
C LYS A 159 -43.15 35.96 11.40
N VAL A 160 -43.83 36.23 12.50
CA VAL A 160 -45.11 35.61 12.84
C VAL A 160 -46.19 36.67 12.81
N ARG A 161 -47.28 36.37 12.11
CA ARG A 161 -48.47 37.20 12.01
C ARG A 161 -49.62 36.42 12.63
N LEU A 162 -50.22 36.96 13.69
CA LEU A 162 -51.39 36.38 14.34
C LEU A 162 -52.58 37.30 14.15
N VAL A 163 -53.70 36.73 13.73
CA VAL A 163 -54.94 37.46 13.50
C VAL A 163 -56.03 36.94 14.45
N ALA A 164 -56.76 37.87 15.05
CA ALA A 164 -57.93 37.57 15.86
C ALA A 164 -59.13 38.44 15.44
N PRO A 165 -60.37 37.95 15.60
CA PRO A 165 -61.55 38.70 15.19
C PRO A 165 -61.81 39.87 16.13
N VAL A 166 -62.39 40.91 15.56
CA VAL A 166 -62.98 42.00 16.34
C VAL A 166 -64.49 41.86 16.24
N THR A 167 -65.08 41.32 17.29
CA THR A 167 -66.51 41.06 17.36
C THR A 167 -67.30 42.30 17.80
N MET A 168 -68.51 42.43 17.26
CA MET A 168 -69.43 43.50 17.59
C MET A 168 -70.07 43.24 18.95
N GLY A 169 -69.72 44.05 19.95
CA GLY A 169 -70.43 44.10 21.24
C GLY A 169 -71.66 45.03 21.20
N PRO A 170 -72.50 45.04 22.25
CA PRO A 170 -73.72 45.86 22.29
C PRO A 170 -73.48 47.36 22.03
N ALA A 171 -72.43 47.94 22.63
CA ALA A 171 -72.06 49.34 22.41
C ALA A 171 -71.59 49.62 20.97
N CYS A 172 -70.89 48.66 20.34
CA CYS A 172 -70.45 48.78 18.95
C CYS A 172 -71.65 48.73 17.99
N VAL A 173 -72.57 47.78 18.20
CA VAL A 173 -73.79 47.66 17.39
C VAL A 173 -74.62 48.95 17.46
N SER A 174 -74.87 49.46 18.67
CA SER A 174 -75.63 50.69 18.87
C SER A 174 -75.00 51.88 18.14
N CYS A 175 -73.68 52.07 18.29
CA CYS A 175 -72.96 53.16 17.64
C CYS A 175 -72.97 53.00 16.10
N HIS A 176 -72.61 51.84 15.56
CA HIS A 176 -72.53 51.65 14.11
C HIS A 176 -73.90 51.76 13.44
N ASN A 177 -74.95 51.15 14.00
CA ASN A 177 -76.28 51.15 13.39
C ASN A 177 -76.94 52.54 13.43
N SER A 178 -76.56 53.42 14.36
CA SER A 178 -77.09 54.80 14.45
C SER A 178 -76.20 55.88 13.79
N HIS A 179 -74.88 55.71 13.72
CA HIS A 179 -73.96 56.75 13.26
C HIS A 179 -74.00 57.05 11.73
N PRO A 180 -74.27 58.29 11.26
CA PRO A 180 -74.54 58.59 9.84
C PRO A 180 -73.48 58.06 8.85
N GLU A 181 -72.21 58.15 9.23
CA GLU A 181 -71.07 57.77 8.38
C GLU A 181 -70.69 56.28 8.43
N SER A 182 -71.46 55.44 9.14
CA SER A 182 -71.16 54.01 9.22
C SER A 182 -71.55 53.32 7.91
N PRO A 183 -70.65 52.55 7.27
CA PRO A 183 -70.88 51.95 5.96
C PRO A 183 -71.87 50.78 5.98
N LYS A 184 -72.15 50.22 7.17
CA LYS A 184 -73.05 49.09 7.39
C LYS A 184 -73.86 49.34 8.67
N LYS A 185 -75.17 49.08 8.63
CA LYS A 185 -76.17 49.53 9.62
C LYS A 185 -77.02 48.44 10.26
N ASP A 186 -76.77 47.20 9.87
CA ASP A 186 -77.52 46.00 10.27
C ASP A 186 -76.63 45.04 11.10
N TRP A 187 -75.63 45.58 11.78
CA TRP A 187 -74.74 44.77 12.63
C TRP A 187 -75.53 44.12 13.77
N LYS A 188 -75.18 42.88 14.08
CA LYS A 188 -75.67 42.12 15.24
C LYS A 188 -74.55 41.88 16.24
N VAL A 189 -74.93 41.66 17.49
CA VAL A 189 -73.95 41.26 18.52
C VAL A 189 -73.36 39.92 18.12
N GLY A 190 -72.02 39.84 18.11
CA GLY A 190 -71.28 38.66 17.65
C GLY A 190 -70.73 38.76 16.24
N ASP A 191 -71.21 39.68 15.40
CA ASP A 191 -70.68 39.86 14.04
C ASP A 191 -69.19 40.25 14.06
N VAL A 192 -68.40 39.73 13.13
CA VAL A 192 -66.98 40.12 12.97
C VAL A 192 -66.89 41.36 12.09
N ARG A 193 -66.55 42.50 12.70
CA ARG A 193 -66.45 43.80 12.00
C ARG A 193 -65.11 44.01 11.30
N GLY A 194 -64.11 43.28 11.72
CA GLY A 194 -62.73 43.46 11.31
C GLY A 194 -61.84 42.50 12.06
N ILE A 195 -60.55 42.67 11.87
CA ILE A 195 -59.53 41.87 12.50
C ILE A 195 -58.52 42.76 13.22
N GLN A 196 -57.94 42.20 14.27
CA GLN A 196 -56.72 42.73 14.86
C GLN A 196 -55.58 41.79 14.49
N GLU A 197 -54.46 42.35 14.08
CA GLU A 197 -53.28 41.63 13.68
C GLU A 197 -52.11 42.05 14.58
N VAL A 198 -51.40 41.06 15.11
CA VAL A 198 -50.15 41.21 15.82
C VAL A 198 -49.06 40.59 14.94
N ILE A 199 -48.10 41.41 14.53
CA ILE A 199 -46.92 41.00 13.76
C ILE A 199 -45.72 41.08 14.70
N ILE A 200 -45.01 39.98 14.85
CA ILE A 200 -43.73 39.94 15.56
C ILE A 200 -42.65 39.49 14.59
N ALA A 201 -41.61 40.31 14.41
CA ALA A 201 -40.50 40.02 13.51
C ALA A 201 -39.16 40.08 14.26
N GLN A 202 -38.40 38.99 14.28
CA GLN A 202 -37.13 38.95 15.00
C GLN A 202 -35.98 38.43 14.11
N PRO A 203 -34.86 39.17 14.03
CA PRO A 203 -33.70 38.70 13.29
C PRO A 203 -32.97 37.60 14.07
N ILE A 204 -32.84 36.41 13.46
CA ILE A 204 -32.11 35.26 14.02
C ILE A 204 -30.64 35.64 14.25
N ALA A 205 -30.08 36.51 13.39
CA ALA A 205 -28.69 36.97 13.47
C ALA A 205 -28.33 37.62 14.81
N ALA A 206 -29.27 38.33 15.45
CA ALA A 206 -29.04 38.93 16.77
C ALA A 206 -28.80 37.87 17.86
N ASN A 207 -29.33 36.66 17.67
CA ASN A 207 -29.18 35.55 18.61
C ASN A 207 -27.99 34.64 18.30
N ILE A 208 -27.30 34.79 17.17
CA ILE A 208 -26.12 33.94 16.83
C ILE A 208 -25.04 34.05 17.91
N PHE A 209 -24.80 35.26 18.44
CA PHE A 209 -23.84 35.47 19.53
C PHE A 209 -24.32 34.95 20.89
N SER A 210 -25.62 34.71 21.06
CA SER A 210 -26.16 34.03 22.26
C SER A 210 -25.63 32.60 22.38
N PHE A 211 -25.15 31.99 21.28
CA PHE A 211 -24.53 30.66 21.24
C PHE A 211 -23.00 30.67 21.37
N LYS A 212 -22.41 31.69 22.01
CA LYS A 212 -20.95 31.85 22.15
C LYS A 212 -20.19 30.59 22.59
N PHE A 213 -20.76 29.78 23.49
CA PHE A 213 -20.12 28.55 23.96
C PHE A 213 -20.10 27.45 22.90
N LEU A 214 -21.18 27.34 22.11
CA LEU A 214 -21.27 26.37 21.03
C LEU A 214 -20.36 26.76 19.87
N LEU A 215 -20.27 28.05 19.55
CA LEU A 215 -19.30 28.57 18.57
C LEU A 215 -17.86 28.29 19.03
N ALA A 216 -17.54 28.51 20.30
CA ALA A 216 -16.23 28.20 20.87
C ALA A 216 -15.91 26.69 20.79
N TYR A 217 -16.88 25.83 21.12
CA TYR A 217 -16.74 24.38 20.97
C TYR A 217 -16.42 23.99 19.53
N PHE A 218 -17.14 24.54 18.53
CA PHE A 218 -16.87 24.27 17.12
C PHE A 218 -15.47 24.68 16.68
N LEU A 219 -15.00 25.84 17.13
CA LEU A 219 -13.64 26.31 16.83
C LEU A 219 -12.58 25.39 17.43
N ILE A 220 -12.77 24.94 18.68
CA ILE A 220 -11.85 24.00 19.34
C ILE A 220 -11.87 22.64 18.63
N ALA A 221 -13.05 22.10 18.33
CA ALA A 221 -13.20 20.82 17.64
C ALA A 221 -12.57 20.84 16.24
N ALA A 222 -12.77 21.92 15.48
CA ALA A 222 -12.14 22.11 14.17
C ALA A 222 -10.61 22.21 14.30
N GLY A 223 -10.11 22.97 15.27
CA GLY A 223 -8.67 23.08 15.56
C GLY A 223 -8.03 21.73 15.93
N CYS A 224 -8.68 20.95 16.80
CA CYS A 224 -8.25 19.60 17.15
C CYS A 224 -8.26 18.66 15.95
N GLY A 225 -9.32 18.68 15.12
CA GLY A 225 -9.43 17.87 13.90
C GLY A 225 -8.34 18.20 12.88
N LEU A 226 -8.08 19.48 12.63
CA LEU A 226 -7.00 19.93 11.72
C LEU A 226 -5.61 19.56 12.26
N SER A 227 -5.39 19.69 13.57
CA SER A 227 -4.14 19.29 14.22
C SER A 227 -3.90 17.78 14.09
N PHE A 228 -4.95 16.96 14.34
CA PHE A 228 -4.90 15.51 14.18
C PHE A 228 -4.57 15.10 12.75
N LEU A 229 -5.25 15.68 11.75
CA LEU A 229 -4.97 15.43 10.33
C LEU A 229 -3.53 15.80 9.95
N SER A 230 -3.00 16.90 10.50
CA SER A 230 -1.62 17.33 10.29
C SER A 230 -0.61 16.34 10.89
N LEU A 231 -0.85 15.89 12.13
CA LEU A 231 -0.03 14.89 12.80
C LEU A 231 -0.03 13.55 12.06
N GLN A 232 -1.20 13.07 11.63
CA GLN A 232 -1.33 11.82 10.89
C GLN A 232 -0.58 11.89 9.55
N ARG A 233 -0.68 13.02 8.83
CA ARG A 233 0.09 13.25 7.60
C ARG A 233 1.60 13.27 7.85
N ARG A 234 2.06 13.87 8.95
CA ARG A 234 3.49 13.89 9.32
C ARG A 234 4.01 12.49 9.65
N GLN A 235 3.27 11.69 10.42
CA GLN A 235 3.63 10.31 10.74
C GLN A 235 3.71 9.44 9.48
N ALA A 236 2.71 9.51 8.60
CA ALA A 236 2.69 8.76 7.35
C ALA A 236 3.91 9.07 6.46
N ARG A 237 4.32 10.35 6.40
CA ARG A 237 5.53 10.75 5.67
C ARG A 237 6.81 10.17 6.28
N ARG A 238 6.94 10.15 7.62
CA ARG A 238 8.10 9.55 8.30
C ARG A 238 8.22 8.06 8.05
N ILE A 239 7.11 7.31 8.20
CA ILE A 239 7.09 5.86 7.95
C ILE A 239 7.47 5.55 6.51
N LYS A 240 6.95 6.33 5.55
CA LYS A 240 7.30 6.16 4.13
C LYS A 240 8.78 6.46 3.86
N GLY A 241 9.38 7.40 4.59
CA GLY A 241 10.82 7.68 4.54
C GLY A 241 11.65 6.50 5.04
N MET A 242 11.36 6.02 6.26
CA MET A 242 12.07 4.88 6.86
C MET A 242 12.00 3.61 6.00
N ASN A 243 10.82 3.32 5.41
CA ASN A 243 10.69 2.15 4.54
C ASN A 243 11.57 2.24 3.28
N ARG A 244 11.76 3.44 2.72
CA ARG A 244 12.64 3.63 1.56
C ARG A 244 14.12 3.47 1.92
N GLU A 245 14.52 4.00 3.07
CA GLU A 245 15.88 3.81 3.58
C GLU A 245 16.17 2.33 3.83
N LEU A 246 15.21 1.60 4.41
CA LEU A 246 15.34 0.16 4.64
C LEU A 246 15.41 -0.64 3.33
N GLU A 247 14.59 -0.31 2.34
CA GLU A 247 14.63 -0.94 1.01
C GLU A 247 15.99 -0.70 0.34
N SER A 248 16.48 0.54 0.36
CA SER A 248 17.81 0.88 -0.20
C SER A 248 18.96 0.18 0.55
N ALA A 249 18.88 0.05 1.87
CA ALA A 249 19.89 -0.64 2.66
C ALA A 249 19.90 -2.15 2.36
N ASN A 250 18.73 -2.76 2.23
CA ASN A 250 18.60 -4.16 1.84
C ASN A 250 19.14 -4.41 0.43
N ASP A 251 18.80 -3.55 -0.53
CA ASP A 251 19.31 -3.66 -1.90
C ASP A 251 20.84 -3.51 -1.95
N PHE A 252 21.39 -2.58 -1.16
CA PHE A 252 22.83 -2.41 -1.02
C PHE A 252 23.50 -3.68 -0.45
N LEU A 253 22.97 -4.23 0.64
CA LEU A 253 23.48 -5.47 1.26
C LEU A 253 23.39 -6.66 0.32
N ALA A 254 22.29 -6.81 -0.42
CA ALA A 254 22.12 -7.85 -1.42
C ALA A 254 23.16 -7.71 -2.55
N SER A 255 23.37 -6.49 -3.04
CA SER A 255 24.37 -6.22 -4.08
C SER A 255 25.80 -6.52 -3.61
N LEU A 256 26.11 -6.20 -2.35
CA LEU A 256 27.41 -6.45 -1.75
C LEU A 256 27.64 -7.95 -1.53
N SER A 257 26.63 -8.65 -1.01
CA SER A 257 26.60 -10.10 -0.85
C SER A 257 26.90 -10.81 -2.18
N MET A 258 26.23 -10.43 -3.26
CA MET A 258 26.42 -10.99 -4.60
C MET A 258 27.80 -10.71 -5.21
N LYS A 259 28.45 -9.60 -4.84
CA LYS A 259 29.82 -9.31 -5.28
C LYS A 259 30.83 -10.15 -4.51
N ILE A 260 30.66 -10.26 -3.19
CA ILE A 260 31.55 -11.04 -2.31
C ILE A 260 31.45 -12.54 -2.60
N SER A 261 30.27 -13.06 -2.96
CA SER A 261 30.07 -14.49 -3.26
C SER A 261 30.92 -15.02 -4.42
N ARG A 262 31.48 -14.13 -5.26
CA ARG A 262 32.40 -14.52 -6.34
C ARG A 262 33.83 -14.81 -5.87
N TYR A 263 34.18 -14.37 -4.66
CA TYR A 263 35.52 -14.49 -4.08
C TYR A 263 35.58 -15.51 -2.95
N ILE A 264 34.45 -16.09 -2.57
CA ILE A 264 34.33 -17.03 -1.45
C ILE A 264 33.73 -18.34 -1.98
N PRO A 265 34.25 -19.51 -1.57
CA PRO A 265 33.68 -20.78 -1.98
C PRO A 265 32.17 -20.87 -1.65
N PRO A 266 31.32 -21.41 -2.56
CA PRO A 266 29.86 -21.43 -2.40
C PRO A 266 29.36 -22.03 -1.08
N GLN A 267 30.09 -23.00 -0.54
CA GLN A 267 29.81 -23.66 0.73
C GLN A 267 29.92 -22.72 1.93
N VAL A 268 30.91 -21.82 1.93
CA VAL A 268 31.09 -20.80 2.98
C VAL A 268 30.02 -19.72 2.85
N TYR A 269 29.73 -19.27 1.61
CA TYR A 269 28.66 -18.31 1.34
C TYR A 269 27.29 -18.81 1.86
N LYS A 270 26.89 -20.04 1.49
CA LYS A 270 25.61 -20.62 1.94
C LYS A 270 25.54 -20.77 3.46
N SER A 271 26.64 -21.14 4.10
CA SER A 271 26.72 -21.28 5.55
C SER A 271 26.55 -19.94 6.29
N ILE A 272 27.18 -18.87 5.79
CA ILE A 272 27.10 -17.53 6.40
C ILE A 272 25.68 -16.95 6.27
N PHE A 273 25.06 -17.03 5.08
CA PHE A 273 23.75 -16.41 4.84
C PHE A 273 22.56 -17.20 5.42
N SER A 274 22.70 -18.50 5.64
CA SER A 274 21.66 -19.32 6.29
C SER A 274 21.68 -19.24 7.82
N GLY A 275 22.70 -18.60 8.41
CA GLY A 275 22.89 -18.52 9.85
C GLY A 275 23.21 -19.88 10.52
N GLN A 276 23.56 -20.90 9.73
CA GLN A 276 23.71 -22.28 10.22
C GLN A 276 25.08 -22.56 10.86
N LYS A 277 26.12 -21.79 10.56
CA LYS A 277 27.43 -21.91 11.25
C LYS A 277 28.11 -20.56 11.43
N ASP A 278 28.62 -20.33 12.63
CA ASP A 278 29.58 -19.26 12.89
C ASP A 278 30.89 -19.54 12.15
N VAL A 279 31.53 -18.49 11.64
CA VAL A 279 32.82 -18.58 10.96
C VAL A 279 33.93 -18.76 12.02
N THR A 280 33.94 -19.91 12.68
CA THR A 280 34.97 -20.33 13.62
C THR A 280 35.86 -21.40 12.99
N ILE A 281 37.10 -21.52 13.47
CA ILE A 281 38.03 -22.58 13.07
C ILE A 281 37.44 -23.90 13.58
N HIS A 282 36.87 -24.68 12.67
CA HIS A 282 36.28 -25.98 12.94
C HIS A 282 36.65 -26.93 11.82
N THR A 283 37.11 -28.13 12.18
CA THR A 283 37.58 -29.14 11.23
C THR A 283 37.01 -30.50 11.61
N GLU A 284 36.65 -31.28 10.61
CA GLU A 284 36.09 -32.62 10.76
C GLU A 284 36.90 -33.62 9.96
N ARG A 285 37.20 -34.79 10.56
CA ARG A 285 37.86 -35.88 9.84
C ARG A 285 36.82 -36.65 9.04
N LYS A 286 36.83 -36.51 7.71
CA LYS A 286 35.90 -37.17 6.78
C LYS A 286 36.66 -37.98 5.74
N LYS A 287 36.00 -39.03 5.22
CA LYS A 287 36.50 -39.76 4.05
C LYS A 287 36.01 -39.03 2.81
N LEU A 288 36.94 -38.58 1.98
CA LEU A 288 36.67 -37.75 0.81
C LEU A 288 37.26 -38.41 -0.43
N THR A 289 36.63 -38.17 -1.58
CA THR A 289 37.26 -38.43 -2.88
C THR A 289 37.84 -37.13 -3.39
N ILE A 290 39.15 -37.11 -3.60
CA ILE A 290 39.94 -35.92 -3.90
C ILE A 290 40.40 -36.00 -5.35
N PHE A 291 40.15 -34.94 -6.10
CA PHE A 291 40.56 -34.74 -7.47
C PHE A 291 41.57 -33.61 -7.56
N PHE A 292 42.65 -33.86 -8.29
CA PHE A 292 43.63 -32.85 -8.63
C PHE A 292 43.85 -32.85 -10.14
N SER A 293 43.82 -31.68 -10.77
CA SER A 293 44.19 -31.53 -12.19
C SER A 293 45.19 -30.43 -12.40
N ASP A 294 46.00 -30.53 -13.45
CA ASP A 294 47.03 -29.58 -13.85
C ASP A 294 47.22 -29.60 -15.36
N ILE A 295 47.53 -28.46 -16.00
CA ILE A 295 47.71 -28.39 -17.44
C ILE A 295 49.17 -28.68 -17.78
N GLN A 296 49.41 -29.70 -18.59
CA GLN A 296 50.77 -30.04 -19.00
C GLN A 296 51.44 -28.87 -19.73
N ASN A 297 52.71 -28.59 -19.39
CA ASN A 297 53.53 -27.58 -20.03
C ASN A 297 52.90 -26.19 -20.03
N PHE A 298 52.08 -25.88 -19.02
CA PHE A 298 51.42 -24.58 -18.89
C PHE A 298 52.44 -23.43 -18.90
N THR A 299 53.57 -23.55 -18.19
CA THR A 299 54.65 -22.54 -18.18
C THR A 299 55.18 -22.24 -19.59
N ALA A 300 55.47 -23.26 -20.39
CA ALA A 300 55.97 -23.08 -21.75
C ALA A 300 54.90 -22.51 -22.70
N THR A 301 53.63 -22.79 -22.43
CA THR A 301 52.50 -22.24 -23.18
C THR A 301 52.25 -20.77 -22.82
N ALA A 302 52.41 -20.42 -21.53
CA ALA A 302 52.31 -19.07 -21.02
C ALA A 302 53.38 -18.12 -21.59
N GLU A 303 54.59 -18.62 -21.85
CA GLU A 303 55.67 -17.85 -22.49
C GLU A 303 55.41 -17.52 -23.97
N ARG A 304 54.55 -18.30 -24.66
CA ARG A 304 54.28 -18.14 -26.10
C ARG A 304 53.05 -17.29 -26.41
N LEU A 305 52.19 -17.07 -25.41
CA LEU A 305 50.93 -16.34 -25.55
C LEU A 305 51.04 -14.95 -24.93
N GLN A 306 50.31 -13.97 -25.48
CA GLN A 306 50.16 -12.69 -24.82
C GLN A 306 49.39 -12.87 -23.50
N PRO A 307 49.73 -12.13 -22.42
CA PRO A 307 49.10 -12.29 -21.11
C PRO A 307 47.57 -12.20 -21.14
N GLU A 308 46.99 -11.34 -21.98
CA GLU A 308 45.55 -11.18 -22.13
C GLU A 308 44.90 -12.42 -22.74
N GLN A 309 45.52 -13.00 -23.76
CA GLN A 309 45.04 -14.22 -24.42
C GLN A 309 45.14 -15.43 -23.49
N LEU A 310 46.25 -15.57 -22.76
CA LEU A 310 46.42 -16.62 -21.75
C LEU A 310 45.35 -16.52 -20.67
N THR A 311 45.11 -15.31 -20.16
CA THR A 311 44.09 -15.05 -19.14
C THR A 311 42.69 -15.41 -19.65
N GLN A 312 42.37 -15.09 -20.91
CA GLN A 312 41.10 -15.44 -21.52
C GLN A 312 40.92 -16.97 -21.61
N LEU A 313 41.92 -17.70 -22.10
CA LEU A 313 41.88 -19.16 -22.23
C LEU A 313 41.75 -19.85 -20.87
N LEU A 314 42.52 -19.40 -19.88
CA LEU A 314 42.44 -19.92 -18.51
C LEU A 314 41.09 -19.66 -17.87
N ASN A 315 40.54 -18.46 -18.00
CA ASN A 315 39.23 -18.14 -17.44
C ASN A 315 38.12 -18.97 -18.10
N GLU A 316 38.19 -19.19 -19.42
CA GLU A 316 37.25 -20.07 -20.13
C GLU A 316 37.40 -21.53 -19.65
N TYR A 317 38.62 -22.03 -19.55
CA TYR A 317 38.91 -23.35 -18.98
C TYR A 317 38.32 -23.50 -17.57
N PHE A 318 38.65 -22.61 -16.64
CA PHE A 318 38.14 -22.67 -15.28
C PHE A 318 36.63 -22.53 -15.20
N THR A 319 36.01 -21.71 -16.05
CA THR A 319 34.55 -21.57 -16.09
C THR A 319 33.89 -22.89 -16.45
N GLU A 320 34.36 -23.54 -17.51
CA GLU A 320 33.80 -24.80 -18.02
C GLU A 320 34.08 -25.97 -17.08
N MET A 321 35.30 -26.08 -16.55
CA MET A 321 35.62 -27.13 -15.58
C MET A 321 34.85 -26.93 -14.26
N SER A 322 34.68 -25.68 -13.81
CA SER A 322 33.91 -25.41 -12.59
C SER A 322 32.43 -25.73 -12.75
N ALA A 323 31.85 -25.47 -13.92
CA ALA A 323 30.47 -25.85 -14.23
C ALA A 323 30.30 -27.37 -14.17
N ILE A 324 31.21 -28.13 -14.81
CA ILE A 324 31.21 -29.60 -14.74
C ILE A 324 31.37 -30.07 -13.30
N ALA A 325 32.30 -29.50 -12.53
CA ALA A 325 32.48 -29.86 -11.14
C ALA A 325 31.18 -29.69 -10.33
N HIS A 326 30.48 -28.57 -10.54
CA HIS A 326 29.22 -28.29 -9.87
C HIS A 326 28.12 -29.29 -10.26
N ASP A 327 27.99 -29.61 -11.56
CA ASP A 327 26.95 -30.52 -12.09
C ASP A 327 27.07 -31.94 -11.50
N TYR A 328 28.30 -32.39 -11.21
CA TYR A 328 28.55 -33.70 -10.61
C TYR A 328 28.50 -33.69 -9.07
N GLY A 329 28.41 -32.51 -8.44
CA GLY A 329 28.38 -32.34 -6.99
C GLY A 329 29.75 -32.22 -6.33
N GLY A 330 30.79 -31.86 -7.10
CA GLY A 330 32.13 -31.61 -6.60
C GLY A 330 32.26 -30.27 -5.90
N THR A 331 32.97 -30.25 -4.78
CA THR A 331 33.32 -29.03 -4.04
C THR A 331 34.69 -28.56 -4.52
N ILE A 332 34.74 -27.43 -5.21
CA ILE A 332 36.01 -26.80 -5.61
C ILE A 332 36.62 -26.17 -4.36
N ASP A 333 37.82 -26.62 -4.00
CA ASP A 333 38.58 -26.06 -2.90
C ASP A 333 39.23 -24.74 -3.35
N LYS A 334 40.14 -24.83 -4.33
CA LYS A 334 40.86 -23.66 -4.87
C LYS A 334 41.49 -23.95 -6.22
N PHE A 335 41.84 -22.85 -6.89
CA PHE A 335 42.73 -22.83 -8.05
C PHE A 335 44.17 -22.57 -7.57
N ILE A 336 45.15 -23.32 -8.10
CA ILE A 336 46.57 -23.20 -7.75
C ILE A 336 47.35 -23.02 -9.06
N GLY A 337 47.52 -21.79 -9.52
CA GLY A 337 48.04 -21.53 -10.87
C GLY A 337 47.05 -22.02 -11.92
N ASP A 338 47.44 -22.97 -12.76
CA ASP A 338 46.61 -23.69 -13.72
C ASP A 338 45.97 -24.98 -13.17
N ALA A 339 46.28 -25.33 -11.92
CA ALA A 339 45.76 -26.52 -11.26
C ALA A 339 44.41 -26.28 -10.56
N MET A 340 43.61 -27.35 -10.47
CA MET A 340 42.34 -27.37 -9.73
C MET A 340 42.37 -28.45 -8.67
N LEU A 341 41.98 -28.09 -7.44
CA LEU A 341 41.72 -29.03 -6.36
C LEU A 341 40.21 -29.09 -6.07
N ILE A 342 39.64 -30.28 -6.18
CA ILE A 342 38.21 -30.54 -6.00
C ILE A 342 38.07 -31.75 -5.08
N PHE A 343 37.03 -31.79 -4.25
CA PHE A 343 36.73 -32.97 -3.45
C PHE A 343 35.23 -33.25 -3.40
N PHE A 344 34.90 -34.50 -3.09
CA PHE A 344 33.57 -35.01 -2.87
C PHE A 344 33.47 -35.62 -1.47
N GLY A 345 32.28 -35.60 -0.89
CA GLY A 345 32.01 -36.12 0.45
C GLY A 345 31.83 -35.05 1.52
N ASP A 346 31.96 -33.77 1.15
CA ASP A 346 31.68 -32.63 2.02
C ASP A 346 31.39 -31.36 1.18
N PRO A 347 30.42 -30.49 1.55
CA PRO A 347 29.57 -30.55 2.73
C PRO A 347 28.49 -31.66 2.67
N GLU A 348 28.19 -32.15 1.47
CA GLU A 348 27.25 -33.24 1.22
C GLU A 348 27.98 -34.48 0.70
N THR A 349 27.49 -35.65 1.06
CA THR A 349 28.02 -36.95 0.62
C THR A 349 26.87 -37.85 0.17
N ARG A 350 27.08 -38.61 -0.91
CA ARG A 350 26.17 -39.70 -1.32
C ARG A 350 26.71 -41.08 -0.92
N GLY A 351 27.73 -41.09 -0.04
CA GLY A 351 28.49 -42.27 0.35
C GLY A 351 29.72 -42.47 -0.52
N ASP A 352 30.77 -43.05 0.07
CA ASP A 352 32.11 -43.18 -0.53
C ASP A 352 32.10 -43.66 -1.99
N ARG A 353 31.30 -44.68 -2.30
CA ARG A 353 31.21 -45.24 -3.66
C ARG A 353 30.60 -44.25 -4.64
N ALA A 354 29.47 -43.66 -4.30
CA ALA A 354 28.77 -42.74 -5.20
C ALA A 354 29.59 -41.46 -5.44
N ASP A 355 30.27 -40.97 -4.40
CA ASP A 355 31.17 -39.82 -4.49
C ASP A 355 32.38 -40.13 -5.38
N ALA A 356 32.97 -41.33 -5.27
CA ALA A 356 34.06 -41.76 -6.13
C ALA A 356 33.63 -41.93 -7.59
N GLN A 357 32.46 -42.53 -7.83
CA GLN A 357 31.89 -42.67 -9.18
C GLN A 357 31.61 -41.32 -9.84
N ALA A 358 30.99 -40.39 -9.10
CA ALA A 358 30.72 -39.03 -9.58
C ALA A 358 32.02 -38.27 -9.89
N CYS A 359 33.04 -38.40 -9.04
CA CYS A 359 34.35 -37.79 -9.26
C CYS A 359 35.04 -38.32 -10.52
N LEU A 360 35.01 -39.63 -10.76
CA LEU A 360 35.57 -40.23 -11.97
C LEU A 360 34.82 -39.76 -13.23
N GLN A 361 33.49 -39.77 -13.19
CA GLN A 361 32.67 -39.30 -14.31
C GLN A 361 32.87 -37.81 -14.60
N MET A 362 33.01 -36.99 -13.54
CA MET A 362 33.38 -35.57 -13.64
C MET A 362 34.73 -35.42 -14.36
N ALA A 363 35.76 -36.13 -13.91
CA ALA A 363 37.09 -36.10 -14.53
C ALA A 363 37.07 -36.50 -16.00
N TRP A 364 36.31 -37.55 -16.34
CA TRP A 364 36.11 -37.99 -17.72
C TRP A 364 35.42 -36.92 -18.58
N ARG A 365 34.33 -36.33 -18.07
CA ARG A 365 33.61 -35.24 -18.76
C ARG A 365 34.48 -34.00 -18.93
N MET A 366 35.32 -33.67 -17.96
CA MET A 366 36.30 -32.58 -18.04
C MET A 366 37.30 -32.81 -19.18
N GLN A 367 37.82 -34.03 -19.34
CA GLN A 367 38.70 -34.38 -20.47
C GLN A 367 37.99 -34.21 -21.82
N GLN A 368 36.75 -34.68 -21.94
CA GLN A 368 35.95 -34.51 -23.17
C GLN A 368 35.71 -33.02 -23.47
N ARG A 369 35.32 -32.23 -22.47
CA ARG A 369 35.07 -30.80 -22.65
C ARG A 369 36.34 -30.06 -23.02
N LEU A 370 37.49 -30.44 -22.47
CA LEU A 370 38.78 -29.87 -22.85
C LEU A 370 39.12 -30.17 -24.32
N ALA A 371 38.78 -31.35 -24.84
CA ALA A 371 38.94 -31.65 -26.26
C ALA A 371 38.07 -30.74 -27.15
N GLU A 372 36.81 -30.51 -26.76
CA GLU A 372 35.90 -29.56 -27.44
C GLU A 372 36.46 -28.13 -27.42
N LEU A 373 36.96 -27.67 -26.26
CA LEU A 373 37.59 -26.36 -26.11
C LEU A 373 38.85 -26.21 -26.97
N ASN A 374 39.70 -27.24 -27.01
CA ASN A 374 40.88 -27.24 -27.87
C ASN A 374 40.51 -27.13 -29.35
N ALA A 375 39.45 -27.80 -29.81
CA ALA A 375 38.98 -27.66 -31.18
C ALA A 375 38.52 -26.23 -31.48
N LYS A 376 37.79 -25.61 -30.54
CA LYS A 376 37.38 -24.20 -30.62
C LYS A 376 38.58 -23.25 -30.65
N TRP A 377 39.53 -23.40 -29.73
CA TRP A 377 40.71 -22.53 -29.64
C TRP A 377 41.62 -22.67 -30.84
N ARG A 378 41.72 -23.88 -31.42
CA ARG A 378 42.45 -24.12 -32.67
C ARG A 378 41.86 -23.35 -33.84
N ALA A 379 40.53 -23.30 -33.95
CA ALA A 379 39.86 -22.47 -34.96
C ALA A 379 40.13 -20.97 -34.77
N SER A 380 40.44 -20.55 -33.54
CA SER A 380 40.82 -19.17 -33.18
C SER A 380 42.33 -18.90 -33.24
N GLY A 381 43.13 -19.83 -33.80
CA GLY A 381 44.57 -19.63 -34.03
C GLY A 381 45.50 -20.14 -32.92
N ILE A 382 44.98 -20.87 -31.92
CA ILE A 382 45.81 -21.51 -30.89
C ILE A 382 46.30 -22.87 -31.40
N GLU A 383 47.57 -22.96 -31.77
CA GLU A 383 48.14 -24.15 -32.41
C GLU A 383 48.31 -25.35 -31.45
N GLN A 384 48.69 -25.08 -30.20
CA GLN A 384 49.03 -26.10 -29.21
C GLN A 384 47.82 -26.40 -28.31
N PRO A 385 47.34 -27.66 -28.25
CA PRO A 385 46.22 -28.03 -27.40
C PRO A 385 46.63 -28.11 -25.92
N PHE A 386 45.74 -27.67 -25.04
CA PHE A 386 45.88 -27.91 -23.61
C PHE A 386 45.63 -29.39 -23.30
N ARG A 387 46.51 -30.00 -22.52
CA ARG A 387 46.37 -31.39 -22.08
C ARG A 387 46.36 -31.41 -20.56
N SER A 388 45.23 -31.76 -19.96
CA SER A 388 45.09 -31.85 -18.52
C SER A 388 45.52 -33.22 -18.02
N ARG A 389 46.32 -33.25 -16.97
CA ARG A 389 46.66 -34.45 -16.21
C ARG A 389 45.76 -34.48 -14.99
N MET A 390 45.20 -35.64 -14.64
CA MET A 390 44.24 -35.76 -13.54
C MET A 390 44.60 -36.91 -12.59
N GLY A 391 44.47 -36.68 -11.30
CA GLY A 391 44.72 -37.65 -10.24
C GLY A 391 43.55 -37.71 -9.26
N ILE A 392 43.12 -38.93 -8.90
CA ILE A 392 41.98 -39.15 -8.00
C ILE A 392 42.34 -40.10 -6.87
N ASN A 393 42.13 -39.68 -5.63
CA ASN A 393 42.35 -40.51 -4.45
C ASN A 393 41.17 -40.45 -3.46
N SER A 394 40.84 -41.58 -2.85
CA SER A 394 39.78 -41.69 -1.84
C SER A 394 40.39 -42.00 -0.48
N GLY A 395 40.24 -41.12 0.50
CA GLY A 395 40.89 -41.28 1.80
C GLY A 395 40.40 -40.32 2.88
N TYR A 396 40.82 -40.56 4.13
CA TYR A 396 40.45 -39.69 5.24
C TYR A 396 41.31 -38.41 5.26
N CYS A 397 40.64 -37.25 5.25
CA CYS A 397 41.23 -35.92 5.38
C CYS A 397 40.49 -35.12 6.47
N ASN A 398 41.15 -34.09 6.99
CA ASN A 398 40.47 -33.08 7.79
C ASN A 398 39.93 -32.01 6.85
N VAL A 399 38.63 -31.75 6.89
CA VAL A 399 37.95 -30.71 6.10
C VAL A 399 37.34 -29.67 7.03
N GLY A 400 37.41 -28.39 6.65
CA GLY A 400 36.82 -27.32 7.44
C GLY A 400 37.50 -25.97 7.21
N ASN A 401 37.25 -25.03 8.13
CA ASN A 401 37.87 -23.71 8.11
C ASN A 401 39.29 -23.79 8.70
N PHE A 402 40.31 -23.55 7.88
CA PHE A 402 41.70 -23.45 8.31
C PHE A 402 42.23 -22.02 8.11
N GLY A 403 43.07 -21.53 9.02
CA GLY A 403 43.69 -20.20 8.87
C GLY A 403 43.88 -19.46 10.19
N SER A 404 43.91 -18.12 10.13
CA SER A 404 43.95 -17.21 11.28
C SER A 404 42.62 -16.47 11.45
N SER A 405 42.51 -15.63 12.49
CA SER A 405 41.35 -14.75 12.69
C SER A 405 41.05 -13.85 11.50
N ASP A 406 42.09 -13.47 10.75
CA ASP A 406 42.02 -12.45 9.69
C ASP A 406 41.86 -13.06 8.30
N ARG A 407 42.20 -14.35 8.14
CA ARG A 407 42.11 -15.07 6.88
C ARG A 407 41.82 -16.56 7.13
N MET A 408 40.65 -17.00 6.67
CA MET A 408 40.23 -18.40 6.74
C MET A 408 39.92 -18.93 5.34
N ASP A 409 40.38 -20.14 5.05
CA ASP A 409 40.07 -20.90 3.85
C ASP A 409 39.32 -22.18 4.25
N TYR A 410 38.20 -22.45 3.57
CA TYR A 410 37.54 -23.75 3.67
C TYR A 410 38.24 -24.74 2.75
N THR A 411 39.00 -25.68 3.30
CA THR A 411 39.93 -26.51 2.53
C THR A 411 40.09 -27.89 3.16
N ILE A 412 40.75 -28.81 2.46
CA ILE A 412 41.12 -30.13 2.96
C ILE A 412 42.60 -30.18 3.34
N ILE A 413 42.94 -30.84 4.45
CA ILE A 413 44.31 -31.09 4.87
C ILE A 413 44.49 -32.58 5.20
N GLY A 414 45.49 -33.21 4.59
CA GLY A 414 45.85 -34.59 4.88
C GLY A 414 46.83 -35.18 3.86
N ALA A 415 47.47 -36.29 4.23
CA ALA A 415 48.37 -37.01 3.33
C ALA A 415 47.65 -37.51 2.06
N GLU A 416 46.36 -37.83 2.17
CA GLU A 416 45.52 -38.33 1.07
C GLU A 416 45.27 -37.25 -0.01
N ALA A 417 45.26 -35.96 0.35
CA ALA A 417 45.20 -34.86 -0.62
C ALA A 417 46.50 -34.73 -1.42
N ASN A 418 47.64 -34.89 -0.75
CA ASN A 418 48.94 -34.91 -1.40
C ASN A 418 49.11 -36.12 -2.32
N LEU A 419 48.47 -37.25 -2.01
CA LEU A 419 48.44 -38.42 -2.88
C LEU A 419 47.72 -38.13 -4.20
N ALA A 420 46.54 -37.48 -4.17
CA ALA A 420 45.84 -37.07 -5.40
C ALA A 420 46.72 -36.19 -6.31
N ALA A 421 47.41 -35.20 -5.75
CA ALA A 421 48.34 -34.35 -6.49
C ALA A 421 49.53 -35.15 -7.08
N ARG A 422 50.04 -36.17 -6.36
CA ARG A 422 51.11 -37.02 -6.90
C ARG A 422 50.62 -37.93 -8.02
N LEU A 423 49.45 -38.53 -7.88
CA LEU A 423 48.82 -39.34 -8.93
C LEU A 423 48.62 -38.51 -10.20
N GLN A 424 48.18 -37.26 -10.06
CA GLN A 424 48.10 -36.32 -11.17
C GLN A 424 49.47 -36.11 -11.83
N SER A 425 50.53 -35.91 -11.05
CA SER A 425 51.86 -35.60 -11.59
C SER A 425 52.46 -36.73 -12.44
N ILE A 426 52.09 -37.99 -12.18
CA ILE A 426 52.54 -39.18 -12.91
C ILE A 426 51.59 -39.56 -14.06
N ALA A 427 50.41 -38.93 -14.15
CA ALA A 427 49.49 -39.16 -15.23
C ALA A 427 50.10 -38.73 -16.57
N GLU A 428 49.90 -39.54 -17.60
CA GLU A 428 50.22 -39.12 -18.96
C GLU A 428 49.35 -37.92 -19.37
N PRO A 429 49.80 -37.08 -20.33
CA PRO A 429 49.03 -35.92 -20.76
C PRO A 429 47.66 -36.31 -21.32
N GLY A 430 46.59 -35.81 -20.72
CA GLY A 430 45.21 -36.21 -21.07
C GLY A 430 44.74 -37.48 -20.35
N GLY A 431 45.53 -38.03 -19.43
CA GLY A 431 45.24 -39.22 -18.66
C GLY A 431 44.64 -38.93 -17.27
N ILE A 432 43.97 -39.95 -16.72
CA ILE A 432 43.40 -39.96 -15.37
C ILE A 432 44.03 -41.12 -14.61
N VAL A 433 44.61 -40.84 -13.44
CA VAL A 433 45.25 -41.85 -12.58
C VAL A 433 44.54 -41.94 -11.25
N LEU A 434 44.21 -43.16 -10.82
CA LEU A 434 43.51 -43.47 -9.58
C LEU A 434 44.45 -44.11 -8.56
N SER A 435 44.19 -43.90 -7.27
CA SER A 435 44.71 -44.81 -6.23
C SER A 435 43.96 -46.15 -6.28
N TYR A 436 44.53 -47.19 -5.65
CA TYR A 436 43.84 -48.47 -5.49
C TYR A 436 42.52 -48.32 -4.74
N GLU A 437 42.48 -47.48 -3.71
CA GLU A 437 41.29 -47.22 -2.91
C GLU A 437 40.16 -46.62 -3.75
N THR A 438 40.47 -45.67 -4.64
CA THR A 438 39.49 -45.13 -5.58
C THR A 438 39.09 -46.19 -6.62
N PHE A 439 40.05 -46.90 -7.21
CA PHE A 439 39.79 -47.95 -8.20
C PHE A 439 38.85 -49.03 -7.65
N ALA A 440 39.06 -49.48 -6.42
CA ALA A 440 38.18 -50.46 -5.77
C ALA A 440 36.72 -49.97 -5.64
N LEU A 441 36.50 -48.67 -5.53
CA LEU A 441 35.15 -48.08 -5.45
C LEU A 441 34.47 -47.95 -6.83
N VAL A 442 35.23 -47.87 -7.92
CA VAL A 442 34.71 -47.56 -9.27
C VAL A 442 35.01 -48.64 -10.32
N SER A 443 35.62 -49.76 -9.91
CA SER A 443 36.04 -50.87 -10.80
C SER A 443 34.91 -51.49 -11.62
N ASP A 444 33.65 -51.28 -11.23
CA ASP A 444 32.45 -51.69 -11.97
C ASP A 444 32.15 -50.81 -13.19
N ILE A 445 32.58 -49.55 -13.17
CA ILE A 445 32.28 -48.54 -14.20
C ILE A 445 33.50 -48.10 -15.02
N VAL A 446 34.68 -48.69 -14.79
CA VAL A 446 35.93 -48.28 -15.45
C VAL A 446 36.81 -49.46 -15.83
N ARG A 447 37.46 -49.37 -17.00
CA ARG A 447 38.61 -50.19 -17.36
C ARG A 447 39.88 -49.41 -17.08
N ALA A 448 40.77 -49.99 -16.27
CA ALA A 448 42.03 -49.38 -15.89
C ALA A 448 43.10 -50.47 -15.71
N HIS A 449 44.36 -50.12 -15.92
CA HIS A 449 45.51 -51.00 -15.71
C HIS A 449 46.44 -50.46 -14.62
N ALA A 450 47.11 -51.37 -13.91
CA ALA A 450 48.05 -51.00 -12.85
C ALA A 450 49.34 -50.41 -13.43
N LEU A 451 49.82 -49.34 -12.82
CA LEU A 451 51.11 -48.71 -13.09
C LEU A 451 52.19 -49.23 -12.12
N PRO A 452 53.48 -49.02 -12.42
CA PRO A 452 54.56 -49.32 -11.48
C PRO A 452 54.31 -48.66 -10.13
N ALA A 453 54.63 -49.39 -9.07
CA ALA A 453 54.42 -48.92 -7.73
C ALA A 453 55.27 -47.69 -7.41
N ILE A 454 54.69 -46.76 -6.64
CA ILE A 454 55.33 -45.50 -6.26
C ILE A 454 55.48 -45.41 -4.74
N THR A 455 56.60 -44.84 -4.31
CA THR A 455 56.85 -44.46 -2.92
C THR A 455 56.80 -42.94 -2.79
N MET A 456 56.25 -42.43 -1.69
CA MET A 456 56.11 -40.98 -1.52
C MET A 456 56.58 -40.52 -0.15
N LYS A 457 57.19 -39.33 -0.11
CA LYS A 457 57.52 -38.66 1.14
C LYS A 457 56.24 -38.37 1.94
N GLY A 458 56.12 -38.97 3.12
CA GLY A 458 54.96 -38.82 4.01
C GLY A 458 53.91 -39.93 3.93
N ILE A 459 54.04 -40.90 3.02
CA ILE A 459 53.25 -42.13 2.99
C ILE A 459 54.21 -43.31 3.07
N SER A 460 54.16 -44.07 4.17
CA SER A 460 55.07 -45.18 4.44
C SER A 460 54.77 -46.44 3.64
N ARG A 461 53.56 -46.56 3.07
CA ARG A 461 53.14 -47.69 2.24
C ARG A 461 53.46 -47.45 0.76
N GLU A 462 53.78 -48.51 0.06
CA GLU A 462 53.85 -48.55 -1.40
C GLU A 462 52.44 -48.38 -1.97
N VAL A 463 52.28 -47.49 -2.96
CA VAL A 463 51.00 -47.23 -3.62
C VAL A 463 51.09 -47.74 -5.06
N ILE A 464 50.10 -48.54 -5.48
CA ILE A 464 49.98 -49.01 -6.86
C ILE A 464 48.92 -48.15 -7.55
N PRO A 465 49.31 -47.21 -8.45
CA PRO A 465 48.38 -46.38 -9.19
C PRO A 465 47.69 -47.16 -10.31
N TYR A 466 46.52 -46.71 -10.74
CA TYR A 466 45.78 -47.28 -11.87
C TYR A 466 45.52 -46.21 -12.93
N SER A 467 45.99 -46.43 -14.15
CA SER A 467 45.69 -45.54 -15.28
C SER A 467 44.36 -45.93 -15.90
N VAL A 468 43.46 -44.96 -16.07
CA VAL A 468 42.13 -45.18 -16.67
C VAL A 468 42.25 -45.26 -18.19
N ASP A 469 41.77 -46.37 -18.75
CA ASP A 469 41.76 -46.61 -20.20
C ASP A 469 40.42 -46.15 -20.81
N ALA A 470 39.31 -46.54 -20.20
CA ALA A 470 37.97 -46.20 -20.67
C ALA A 470 36.94 -46.25 -19.54
N LEU A 471 35.92 -45.40 -19.63
CA LEU A 471 34.70 -45.55 -18.84
C LEU A 471 33.79 -46.60 -19.49
N ASN A 472 33.26 -47.54 -18.69
CA ASN A 472 32.28 -48.52 -19.16
C ASN A 472 30.93 -47.83 -19.23
N ASP A 473 30.69 -47.14 -20.34
CA ASP A 473 29.57 -46.24 -20.44
C ASP A 473 28.41 -46.89 -21.21
N ALA A 474 27.37 -47.31 -20.48
CA ALA A 474 26.08 -47.66 -21.08
C ALA A 474 25.38 -46.43 -21.72
N ALA A 475 25.87 -45.21 -21.45
CA ALA A 475 25.34 -43.97 -22.01
C ALA A 475 26.08 -43.46 -23.27
N ALA A 476 27.32 -43.90 -23.52
CA ALA A 476 28.08 -43.49 -24.73
C ALA A 476 27.42 -43.96 -26.04
N GLU A 477 26.57 -45.00 -26.01
CA GLU A 477 25.74 -45.40 -27.15
C GLU A 477 24.72 -44.34 -27.58
N ARG A 478 24.43 -43.30 -26.76
CA ARG A 478 23.38 -42.31 -27.05
C ARG A 478 23.86 -40.98 -27.62
N SER A 479 25.14 -40.63 -27.54
CA SER A 479 25.60 -39.31 -27.98
C SER A 479 26.12 -39.26 -29.42
N GLY A 480 26.26 -40.38 -30.13
CA GLY A 480 26.73 -40.44 -31.52
C GLY A 480 28.18 -40.01 -31.75
N VAL A 481 28.83 -39.34 -30.79
CA VAL A 481 30.25 -38.93 -30.82
C VAL A 481 31.13 -40.10 -30.41
N ILE A 482 32.09 -40.45 -31.27
CA ILE A 482 33.08 -41.50 -31.06
C ILE A 482 34.38 -40.85 -30.63
N THR A 483 34.86 -41.17 -29.43
CA THR A 483 36.16 -40.73 -28.92
C THR A 483 36.93 -41.94 -28.43
N GLU A 484 38.09 -42.23 -29.01
CA GLU A 484 38.95 -43.36 -28.63
C GLU A 484 40.41 -42.90 -28.54
N ARG A 485 41.13 -43.37 -27.50
CA ARG A 485 42.56 -43.12 -27.31
C ARG A 485 43.28 -44.43 -27.03
N ALA A 486 44.32 -44.71 -27.80
CA ALA A 486 45.25 -45.80 -27.60
C ALA A 486 46.67 -45.37 -28.02
N PRO A 487 47.75 -46.04 -27.60
CA PRO A 487 49.10 -45.70 -28.05
C PRO A 487 49.20 -45.67 -29.58
N GLY A 488 49.47 -44.49 -30.15
CA GLY A 488 49.54 -44.27 -31.61
C GLY A 488 48.20 -43.96 -32.31
N LEU A 489 47.08 -43.90 -31.58
CA LEU A 489 45.74 -43.58 -32.11
C LEU A 489 45.03 -42.57 -31.21
N GLU A 490 44.73 -41.39 -31.75
CA GLU A 490 43.81 -40.43 -31.14
C GLU A 490 42.66 -40.18 -32.13
N LEU A 491 41.47 -40.70 -31.84
CA LEU A 491 40.30 -40.57 -32.68
C LEU A 491 39.22 -39.76 -31.97
N TYR A 492 38.84 -38.64 -32.57
CA TYR A 492 37.63 -37.90 -32.22
C TYR A 492 36.78 -37.74 -33.48
N LEU A 493 35.57 -38.26 -33.46
CA LEU A 493 34.61 -38.15 -34.54
C LEU A 493 33.23 -37.78 -33.97
N ASP A 494 32.75 -36.61 -34.32
CA ASP A 494 31.37 -36.21 -34.09
C ASP A 494 30.60 -36.22 -35.43
N PRO A 495 29.80 -37.26 -35.71
CA PRO A 495 29.05 -37.37 -36.96
C PRO A 495 28.03 -36.25 -37.16
N ALA A 496 27.57 -35.57 -36.10
CA ALA A 496 26.60 -34.49 -36.20
C ALA A 496 27.21 -33.18 -36.75
N VAL A 497 28.54 -33.02 -36.62
CA VAL A 497 29.28 -31.82 -37.06
C VAL A 497 29.91 -32.00 -38.43
N VAL A 498 30.00 -33.24 -38.94
CA VAL A 498 30.49 -33.53 -40.29
C VAL A 498 29.49 -33.02 -41.33
N LYS A 499 29.89 -31.99 -42.10
CA LYS A 499 29.08 -31.46 -43.21
C LYS A 499 28.85 -32.55 -44.26
N SER A 500 27.68 -32.55 -44.89
CA SER A 500 27.27 -33.57 -45.87
C SER A 500 28.25 -33.74 -47.04
N GLY A 501 28.99 -32.69 -47.43
CA GLY A 501 30.03 -32.76 -48.46
C GLY A 501 31.35 -33.40 -48.02
N ASP A 502 31.65 -33.41 -46.71
CA ASP A 502 32.92 -33.93 -46.17
C ASP A 502 32.81 -35.39 -45.70
N ALA A 503 31.61 -35.94 -45.60
CA ALA A 503 31.36 -37.29 -45.11
C ALA A 503 32.08 -38.38 -45.93
N ALA A 504 32.15 -38.23 -47.25
CA ALA A 504 32.86 -39.16 -48.13
C ALA A 504 34.38 -39.16 -47.88
N ARG A 505 34.95 -37.98 -47.62
CA ARG A 505 36.37 -37.80 -47.32
C ARG A 505 36.72 -38.41 -45.95
N VAL A 506 35.88 -38.16 -44.94
CA VAL A 506 36.06 -38.75 -43.59
C VAL A 506 36.00 -40.26 -43.65
N ARG A 507 35.06 -40.84 -44.41
CA ARG A 507 34.96 -42.30 -44.60
C ARG A 507 36.22 -42.89 -45.22
N SER A 508 36.72 -42.28 -46.29
CA SER A 508 37.94 -42.74 -46.97
C SER A 508 39.18 -42.67 -46.07
N LEU A 509 39.30 -41.62 -45.24
CA LEU A 509 40.38 -41.49 -44.25
C LEU A 509 40.35 -42.64 -43.22
N LEU A 510 39.18 -42.97 -42.70
CA LEU A 510 39.02 -44.06 -41.72
C LEU A 510 39.29 -45.43 -42.35
N GLU A 511 38.84 -45.67 -43.58
CA GLU A 511 39.12 -46.91 -44.31
C GLU A 511 40.61 -47.09 -44.57
N ASN A 512 41.32 -46.02 -44.96
CA ASN A 512 42.76 -46.06 -45.16
C ASN A 512 43.53 -46.29 -43.85
N ALA A 513 43.10 -45.64 -42.76
CA ALA A 513 43.67 -45.88 -41.44
C ALA A 513 43.48 -47.34 -40.99
N LEU A 514 42.28 -47.91 -41.18
CA LEU A 514 42.01 -49.32 -40.90
C LEU A 514 42.87 -50.26 -41.76
N ALA A 515 43.07 -49.94 -43.04
CA ALA A 515 43.94 -50.72 -43.93
C ALA A 515 45.40 -50.73 -43.46
N SER A 516 45.89 -49.61 -42.89
CA SER A 516 47.26 -49.50 -42.37
C SER A 516 47.54 -50.30 -41.10
N LEU A 517 46.49 -50.73 -40.38
CA LEU A 517 46.58 -51.50 -39.14
C LEU A 517 46.46 -53.02 -39.34
N LYS A 518 46.26 -53.49 -40.58
CA LYS A 518 46.28 -54.93 -40.88
C LYS A 518 47.71 -55.44 -40.74
N PRO A 519 47.97 -56.50 -39.95
CA PRO A 519 49.27 -57.13 -39.92
C PRO A 519 49.60 -57.68 -41.32
N ALA A 520 50.86 -57.54 -41.73
CA ALA A 520 51.37 -58.08 -42.99
C ALA A 520 51.29 -59.61 -43.04
#